data_AF-A0A0S3PZ76-F1
#
_entry.id   AF-A0A0S3PZ76-F1
#
_cell.length_a   1.000
_cell.length_b   1.000
_cell.length_c   1.000
_cell.angle_alpha   90.00
_cell.angle_beta   90.00
_cell.angle_gamma   90.00
#
_symmetry.space_group_name_H-M   'P 1'
#
loop_
_entity.id
_entity.type
_entity.pdbx_description
1 polymer ?
#
loop_
_entity_poly.entity_id
_entity_poly.type
_entity_poly.pdbx_seq_one_letter_code
_entity_poly.pdbx_strand_id
1 'polypeptide(L)' 'MTFPVVEAEDMPDIAANSLSVAFGDFNRGYLVVDRQGVNVLRDPYSAKPYVLFYTTKRVGGGVQDFDAIKLLKFST' A
#
# COMPACT_ATOMS: atom_id res chain seq x y z
N MET A 1 -13.34 8.18 -22.43
CA MET A 1 -12.36 7.52 -21.55
C MET A 1 -11.44 8.60 -20.99
N THR A 2 -11.89 9.34 -19.97
CA THR A 2 -11.23 10.57 -19.48
C THR A 2 -10.71 10.41 -18.04
N PHE A 3 -10.57 9.18 -17.56
CA PHE A 3 -10.07 8.89 -16.22
C PHE A 3 -8.58 8.56 -16.26
N PRO A 4 -7.78 9.01 -15.27
CA PRO A 4 -6.37 8.66 -15.20
C PRO A 4 -6.20 7.17 -14.94
N VAL A 5 -5.11 6.61 -15.46
CA VAL A 5 -4.69 5.23 -15.23
C VAL A 5 -3.45 5.26 -14.35
N VAL A 6 -3.44 4.40 -13.33
CA VAL A 6 -2.28 4.19 -12.45
C VAL A 6 -1.85 2.75 -12.62
N GLU A 7 -0.57 2.55 -12.96
CA GLU A 7 0.06 1.24 -12.98
C GLU A 7 0.50 0.89 -11.56
N ALA A 8 -0.11 -0.16 -10.99
CA ALA A 8 0.20 -0.64 -9.65
C ALA A 8 0.60 -2.11 -9.75
N GLU A 9 1.91 -2.38 -9.78
CA GLU A 9 2.49 -3.73 -9.96
C GLU A 9 2.11 -4.70 -8.83
N ASP A 10 1.72 -4.18 -7.67
CA ASP A 10 1.24 -4.99 -6.54
C ASP A 10 -0.21 -5.50 -6.72
N MET A 11 -0.95 -5.00 -7.72
CA MET A 11 -2.26 -5.57 -8.08
C MET A 11 -2.07 -6.95 -8.70
N PRO A 12 -2.96 -7.93 -8.42
CA PRO A 12 -2.80 -9.28 -8.93
C PRO A 12 -2.92 -9.33 -10.46
N ASP A 13 -2.06 -10.10 -11.10
CA ASP A 13 -2.16 -10.42 -12.53
C ASP A 13 -3.49 -11.09 -12.88
N ILE A 14 -3.82 -11.08 -14.17
CA ILE A 14 -5.06 -11.67 -14.69
C ILE A 14 -5.04 -13.19 -14.47
N ALA A 15 -5.95 -13.66 -13.60
CA ALA A 15 -6.18 -15.08 -13.33
C ALA A 15 -7.65 -15.38 -13.00
N ALA A 16 -8.01 -16.66 -12.91
CA ALA A 16 -9.36 -17.06 -12.52
C ALA A 16 -9.72 -16.52 -11.13
N ASN A 17 -10.87 -15.84 -11.03
CA ASN A 17 -11.40 -15.16 -9.84
C ASN A 17 -10.55 -14.01 -9.29
N SER A 18 -9.52 -13.57 -10.01
CA SER A 18 -8.70 -12.43 -9.62
C SER A 18 -9.49 -11.12 -9.67
N LEU A 19 -9.04 -10.15 -8.88
CA LEU A 19 -9.54 -8.78 -8.86
C LEU A 19 -8.47 -7.85 -9.43
N SER A 20 -8.07 -8.07 -10.69
CA SER A 20 -6.89 -7.43 -11.29
C SER A 20 -7.08 -5.97 -11.67
N VAL A 21 -8.32 -5.47 -11.72
CA VAL A 21 -8.61 -4.07 -12.05
C VAL A 21 -9.51 -3.48 -10.98
N ALA A 22 -9.10 -2.31 -10.48
CA ALA A 22 -9.89 -1.50 -9.57
C ALA A 22 -10.17 -0.13 -10.22
N PHE A 23 -11.39 0.38 -10.04
CA PHE A 23 -11.82 1.67 -10.57
C PHE A 23 -12.64 2.41 -9.52
N GLY A 24 -12.33 3.69 -9.31
CA GLY A 24 -13.01 4.48 -8.29
C GLY A 24 -12.24 5.73 -7.86
N ASP A 25 -12.82 6.45 -6.91
CA ASP A 25 -12.17 7.56 -6.23
C ASP A 25 -11.43 7.04 -4.99
N PHE A 26 -10.13 6.79 -5.13
CA PHE A 26 -9.29 6.28 -4.04
C PHE A 26 -9.01 7.32 -2.96
N ASN A 27 -9.09 8.62 -3.27
CA ASN A 27 -8.89 9.67 -2.25
C ASN A 27 -10.04 9.68 -1.24
N ARG A 28 -11.25 9.39 -1.71
CA ARG A 28 -12.43 9.19 -0.85
C ARG A 28 -12.51 7.77 -0.29
N GLY A 29 -12.10 6.78 -1.07
CA GLY A 29 -12.27 5.37 -0.74
C GLY A 29 -11.25 4.82 0.26
N TYR A 30 -10.00 5.27 0.24
CA TYR A 30 -8.93 4.69 1.04
C TYR A 30 -8.14 5.73 1.82
N LEU A 31 -8.13 5.60 3.15
CA LEU A 31 -7.38 6.48 4.03
C LEU A 31 -6.04 5.87 4.39
N VAL A 32 -4.95 6.57 4.08
CA VAL A 32 -3.61 6.24 4.54
C VAL A 32 -3.26 7.11 5.75
N VAL A 33 -2.82 6.49 6.84
CA VAL A 33 -2.42 7.17 8.07
C VAL A 33 -0.93 6.95 8.31
N ASP A 34 -0.17 8.04 8.37
CA ASP A 34 1.22 8.04 8.83
C ASP A 34 1.25 8.51 10.28
N ARG A 35 1.39 7.58 11.23
CA ARG A 35 1.31 7.87 12.67
C ARG A 35 2.64 8.39 13.21
N GLN A 36 3.72 7.76 12.78
CA GLN A 36 5.09 8.13 13.12
C GLN A 36 5.90 7.94 11.85
N GLY A 37 6.49 9.03 11.39
CA GLY A 37 7.37 9.05 10.22
C GLY A 37 8.60 8.15 10.40
N VAL A 38 9.59 8.33 9.53
CA VAL A 38 10.78 7.46 9.55
C VAL A 38 11.70 7.83 10.73
N ASN A 39 11.98 6.86 11.59
CA ASN A 39 12.94 6.95 12.67
C ASN A 39 14.13 6.03 12.40
N VAL A 40 15.36 6.54 12.58
CA VAL A 40 16.59 5.78 12.38
C VAL A 40 17.38 5.73 13.67
N LEU A 41 17.65 4.52 14.17
CA LEU A 41 18.56 4.26 15.27
C LEU A 41 19.87 3.69 14.72
N ARG A 42 20.98 4.35 15.04
CA ARG A 42 22.32 3.81 14.82
C ARG A 42 22.78 3.10 16.10
N ASP A 43 23.09 1.82 15.99
CA ASP A 43 23.51 0.98 17.11
C ASP A 43 24.94 0.45 16.89
N PRO A 44 25.96 1.09 17.49
CA PRO A 44 27.35 0.63 17.47
C PRO A 44 27.68 -0.38 18.57
N TYR A 45 26.70 -0.81 19.37
CA TYR A 45 26.95 -1.55 20.61
C TYR A 45 26.58 -3.04 20.51
N SER A 46 25.46 -3.38 19.86
CA SER A 46 24.94 -4.76 19.88
C SER A 46 25.78 -5.77 19.11
N ALA A 47 26.43 -5.37 18.01
CA ALA A 47 27.19 -6.29 17.16
C ALA A 47 28.52 -5.69 16.68
N LYS A 48 29.54 -5.73 17.54
CA LYS A 48 30.91 -5.31 17.18
C LYS A 48 31.48 -6.23 16.08
N PRO A 49 32.21 -5.72 15.06
CA PRO A 49 32.67 -4.35 14.83
C PRO A 49 31.71 -3.46 14.00
N TYR A 50 30.46 -3.87 13.79
CA TYR A 50 29.52 -3.20 12.90
C TYR A 50 28.68 -2.12 13.60
N VAL A 51 28.20 -1.16 12.82
CA VAL A 51 27.15 -0.23 13.23
C VAL A 51 25.86 -0.66 12.54
N LEU A 52 24.88 -1.09 13.32
CA LEU A 52 23.58 -1.48 12.81
C LEU A 52 22.71 -0.23 12.61
N PHE A 53 21.98 -0.19 11.50
CA PHE A 53 20.97 0.83 11.25
C PHE A 53 19.59 0.20 11.36
N TYR A 54 18.90 0.51 12.45
CA TYR A 54 17.53 0.07 12.67
C TYR A 54 16.56 1.20 12.32
N THR A 55 15.88 1.04 11.19
CA THR A 55 14.92 2.03 10.69
C THR A 55 13.50 1.53 10.94
N THR A 56 12.66 2.36 11.54
CA THR A 56 11.25 2.06 11.78
C THR A 56 10.37 3.15 11.19
N LYS A 57 9.20 2.74 10.69
CA LYS A 57 8.12 3.64 10.26
C LYS A 57 6.79 3.02 10.69
N ARG A 58 5.84 3.83 11.14
CA ARG A 58 4.49 3.36 11.50
C ARG A 58 3.45 3.98 10.60
N VAL A 59 3.04 3.21 9.60
CA VAL A 59 1.92 3.52 8.71
C VAL A 59 0.77 2.56 8.94
N GLY A 60 -0.42 2.97 8.56
CA GLY A 60 -1.61 2.13 8.47
C GLY A 60 -2.54 2.67 7.39
N GLY A 61 -3.62 1.96 7.13
CA GLY A 61 -4.63 2.43 6.22
C GLY A 61 -5.82 1.49 6.17
N GLY A 62 -6.90 1.96 5.55
CA GLY A 62 -8.12 1.20 5.39
C GLY A 62 -9.13 1.88 4.49
N VAL A 63 -10.14 1.10 4.08
CA VAL A 63 -11.25 1.59 3.27
C VAL A 63 -12.16 2.46 4.16
N GLN A 64 -12.36 3.71 3.77
CA GLN A 64 -13.25 4.64 4.45
C GLN A 64 -14.65 4.64 3.84
N ASP A 65 -14.74 4.48 2.51
CA ASP A 65 -15.99 4.43 1.77
C ASP A 65 -16.00 3.22 0.82
N PHE A 66 -16.86 2.25 1.11
CA PHE A 66 -17.01 1.00 0.35
C PHE A 66 -17.69 1.20 -1.01
N ASP A 67 -18.35 2.34 -1.23
CA ASP A 67 -18.97 2.66 -2.52
C ASP A 67 -18.05 3.40 -3.48
N ALA A 68 -16.95 3.95 -2.97
CA ALA A 68 -16.03 4.74 -3.77
C ALA A 68 -15.13 3.92 -4.71
N ILE A 69 -14.92 2.62 -4.44
CA ILE A 69 -14.03 1.74 -5.21
C ILE A 69 -14.79 0.48 -5.64
N LYS A 70 -14.72 0.12 -6.92
CA LYS A 70 -15.27 -1.11 -7.49
C LYS A 70 -14.16 -1.93 -8.14
N LEU A 71 -14.29 -3.26 -8.08
CA LEU A 71 -13.31 -4.22 -8.57
C LEU A 71 -13.90 -5.03 -9.71
N LEU A 72 -13.10 -5.28 -10.74
CA LEU A 72 -13.45 -6.19 -11.83
C LEU A 72 -13.00 -7.61 -11.48
N LYS A 73 -13.96 -8.51 -11.30
CA LYS A 73 -13.68 -9.92 -11.07
C LYS A 73 -13.56 -10.67 -12.39
N PHE A 74 -12.44 -11.35 -12.59
CA PHE A 74 -12.21 -12.21 -13.76
C PHE A 74 -12.81 -13.59 -13.49
N SER A 75 -14.13 -13.69 -13.69
CA SER A 75 -14.90 -14.91 -13.51
C SER A 75 -15.90 -15.04 -14.66
N THR A 76 -16.31 -16.27 -14.95
CA THR A 76 -17.37 -16.59 -15.93
C THR A 76 -18.76 -16.26 -15.40
#